data_AF-A0A2E5ML87-F1
#
_entry.id   AF-A0A2E5ML87-F1
#
_cell.length_a   1.000
_cell.length_b   1.000
_cell.length_c   1.000
_cell.angle_alpha   90.00
_cell.angle_beta   90.00
_cell.angle_gamma   90.00
#
_symmetry.space_group_name_H-M   'P 1'
#
loop_
_entity.id
_entity.type
_entity.pdbx_description
1 polymer ?
#
loop_
_entity_poly.entity_id
_entity_poly.type
_entity_poly.pdbx_seq_one_letter_code
_entity_poly.pdbx_strand_id
1 'polypeptide(L)'
;MPHIQGTPPSTRCCRYIAIIGLIALLVSGCSSTTLAYRQLDWAIVWWVDDFIPLTDPQEDRLSQQVDQLLAWHCQSELPQYTQWLDQLRNHIATTPIQSETVLAQQDALFDAIDRLLIEITPATTELLAGLTDSQVEALAETMAEKRQEREEELLSEDPQEQLEKREERVRERAERWLGPLMPTQRAIIAQWNADRGRQTEIWFEGRARWQAALLDALKDRAKPDFPERIRQLITNNSAYRGEEYRLMLEQSRPAMAQLITDLMNAATPDQRVHLRDEIDSLREDFETLRCDQRHPTAA
;
A
#
# COMPACT_ATOMS: atom_id res chain seq x y z
N MET A 1 69.53 10.27 1.38
CA MET A 1 68.25 10.57 2.06
C MET A 1 67.44 9.27 2.09
N PRO A 2 67.04 8.76 3.26
CA PRO A 2 66.43 7.43 3.36
C PRO A 2 64.94 7.50 3.01
N HIS A 3 64.48 6.55 2.21
CA HIS A 3 63.05 6.29 1.96
C HIS A 3 62.42 5.64 3.20
N ILE A 4 61.40 6.30 3.76
CA ILE A 4 60.52 5.75 4.77
C ILE A 4 59.54 4.80 4.07
N GLN A 5 59.59 3.51 4.40
CA GLN A 5 58.55 2.54 4.04
C GLN A 5 57.39 2.68 5.04
N GLY A 6 56.22 3.07 4.54
CA GLY A 6 54.98 3.00 5.32
C GLY A 6 54.53 1.54 5.45
N THR A 7 54.32 1.09 6.68
CA THR A 7 53.71 -0.20 6.98
C THR A 7 52.22 -0.18 6.62
N PRO A 8 51.69 -1.19 5.92
CA PRO A 8 50.25 -1.26 5.67
C PRO A 8 49.50 -1.54 6.99
N PRO A 9 48.32 -0.93 7.22
CA PRO A 9 47.53 -1.18 8.42
C PRO A 9 47.16 -2.66 8.50
N SER A 10 47.33 -3.24 9.69
CA SER A 10 47.15 -4.67 9.94
C SER A 10 45.76 -5.16 9.49
N THR A 11 45.75 -6.14 8.58
CA THR A 11 44.55 -6.82 8.04
C THR A 11 43.64 -7.47 9.10
N ARG A 12 44.12 -7.58 10.34
CA ARG A 12 43.36 -8.08 11.48
C ARG A 12 42.33 -7.06 11.98
N CYS A 13 42.62 -5.76 11.93
CA CYS A 13 41.69 -4.72 12.39
C CYS A 13 40.47 -4.59 11.46
N CYS A 14 40.70 -4.64 10.14
CA CYS A 14 39.61 -4.61 9.15
C CYS A 14 38.67 -5.84 9.23
N ARG A 15 39.19 -7.02 9.60
CA ARG A 15 38.36 -8.22 9.80
C ARG A 15 37.42 -8.09 11.00
N TYR A 16 37.88 -7.52 12.12
CA TYR A 16 37.02 -7.33 13.29
C TYR A 16 35.99 -6.21 13.09
N ILE A 17 36.32 -5.14 12.34
CA ILE A 17 35.36 -4.09 11.98
C ILE A 17 34.27 -4.64 11.03
N ALA A 18 34.64 -5.49 10.06
CA ALA A 18 33.66 -6.14 9.17
C ALA A 18 32.75 -7.14 9.90
N ILE A 19 33.29 -7.89 10.88
CA ILE A 19 32.50 -8.82 11.70
C ILE A 19 31.59 -8.07 12.68
N ILE A 20 32.04 -6.96 13.29
CA ILE A 20 31.20 -6.11 14.15
C ILE A 20 30.11 -5.42 13.32
N GLY A 21 30.40 -4.99 12.08
CA GLY A 21 29.38 -4.46 11.16
C GLY A 21 28.35 -5.51 10.74
N LEU A 22 28.77 -6.75 10.46
CA LEU A 22 27.89 -7.87 10.12
C LEU A 22 27.03 -8.32 11.32
N ILE A 23 27.59 -8.32 12.53
CA ILE A 23 26.86 -8.61 13.77
C ILE A 23 25.88 -7.46 14.11
N ALA A 24 26.24 -6.20 13.85
CA ALA A 24 25.31 -5.07 14.01
C ALA A 24 24.11 -5.17 13.05
N LEU A 25 24.32 -5.63 11.81
CA LEU A 25 23.27 -5.94 10.83
C LEU A 25 22.37 -7.12 11.26
N LEU A 26 22.92 -8.10 11.98
CA LEU A 26 22.18 -9.25 12.50
C LEU A 26 21.46 -8.97 13.83
N VAL A 27 21.84 -7.90 14.55
CA VAL A 27 21.19 -7.47 15.80
C VAL A 27 20.14 -6.37 15.55
N SER A 28 20.15 -5.73 14.38
CA SER A 28 19.03 -4.91 13.90
C SER A 28 17.93 -5.80 13.32
N GLY A 29 17.08 -6.34 14.19
CA GLY A 29 15.77 -6.90 13.84
C GLY A 29 14.79 -5.83 13.36
N CYS A 30 15.19 -4.98 12.42
CA CYS A 30 14.26 -4.08 11.75
C CYS A 30 13.51 -4.92 10.71
N SER A 31 12.26 -5.25 11.00
CA SER A 31 11.36 -5.78 9.98
C SER A 31 11.44 -4.92 8.72
N SER A 32 11.39 -5.55 7.54
CA SER A 32 11.36 -4.84 6.25
C SER A 32 10.27 -3.76 6.21
N THR A 33 9.16 -3.95 6.92
CA THR A 33 8.08 -2.97 7.10
C THR A 33 8.58 -1.69 7.78
N THR A 34 9.33 -1.84 8.88
CA THR A 34 9.85 -0.70 9.65
C THR A 34 10.90 0.10 8.88
N LEU A 35 11.75 -0.61 8.12
CA LEU A 35 12.75 0.03 7.26
C LEU A 35 12.08 0.78 6.10
N ALA A 36 11.11 0.15 5.43
CA ALA A 36 10.35 0.77 4.35
C ALA A 36 9.60 2.01 4.83
N TYR A 37 8.94 1.94 6.00
CA TYR A 37 8.20 3.07 6.56
C TYR A 37 9.10 4.28 6.83
N ARG A 38 10.30 4.05 7.38
CA ARG A 38 11.26 5.12 7.71
C ARG A 38 11.84 5.84 6.48
N GLN A 39 11.61 5.29 5.30
CA GLN A 39 12.11 5.83 4.03
C GLN A 39 10.97 6.36 3.14
N LEU A 40 9.73 6.41 3.67
CA LEU A 40 8.55 6.83 2.91
C LEU A 40 8.58 8.29 2.50
N ASP A 41 9.21 9.16 3.28
CA ASP A 41 9.41 10.58 2.99
C ASP A 41 10.02 10.77 1.59
N TRP A 42 11.19 10.18 1.38
CA TRP A 42 11.89 10.20 0.10
C TRP A 42 11.17 9.37 -0.96
N ALA A 43 10.67 8.18 -0.61
CA ALA A 43 10.09 7.27 -1.59
C ALA A 43 8.80 7.85 -2.22
N ILE A 44 7.99 8.56 -1.44
CA ILE A 44 6.77 9.22 -1.93
C ILE A 44 7.14 10.38 -2.86
N VAL A 45 8.09 11.24 -2.49
CA VAL A 45 8.53 12.35 -3.34
C VAL A 45 9.08 11.82 -4.67
N TRP A 46 9.96 10.83 -4.63
CA TRP A 46 10.51 10.19 -5.83
C TRP A 46 9.41 9.53 -6.70
N TRP A 47 8.43 8.89 -6.07
CA TRP A 47 7.31 8.29 -6.80
C TRP A 47 6.42 9.34 -7.47
N VAL A 48 6.19 10.49 -6.82
CA VAL A 48 5.44 11.59 -7.45
C VAL A 48 6.23 12.19 -8.60
N ASP A 49 7.55 12.34 -8.46
CA ASP A 49 8.42 12.85 -9.53
C ASP A 49 8.42 11.96 -10.79
N ASP A 50 8.34 10.63 -10.63
CA ASP A 50 8.19 9.68 -11.75
C ASP A 50 6.90 9.92 -12.57
N PHE A 51 5.86 10.50 -11.95
CA PHE A 51 4.62 10.88 -12.63
C PHE A 51 4.61 12.31 -13.14
N ILE A 52 5.25 13.23 -12.42
CA ILE A 52 5.20 14.66 -12.67
C ILE A 52 6.61 15.18 -12.44
N PRO A 53 7.34 15.65 -13.46
CA PRO A 53 8.70 16.16 -13.27
C PRO A 53 8.64 17.42 -12.39
N LEU A 54 8.96 17.28 -11.11
CA LEU A 54 8.86 18.34 -10.12
C LEU A 54 10.04 19.30 -10.26
N THR A 55 9.82 20.54 -9.85
CA THR A 55 10.92 21.51 -9.66
C THR A 55 11.44 21.40 -8.24
N ASP A 56 12.71 21.77 -7.98
CA ASP A 56 13.29 21.73 -6.62
C ASP A 56 12.37 22.39 -5.56
N PRO A 57 11.74 23.57 -5.80
CA PRO A 57 10.81 24.15 -4.84
C PRO A 57 9.53 23.33 -4.60
N GLN A 58 9.05 22.60 -5.62
CA GLN A 58 7.89 21.70 -5.49
C GLN A 58 8.28 20.43 -4.71
N GLU A 59 9.47 19.87 -4.95
CA GLU A 59 10.00 18.74 -4.19
C GLU A 59 10.17 19.08 -2.71
N ASP A 60 10.81 20.21 -2.41
CA ASP A 60 11.00 20.70 -1.04
C ASP A 60 9.66 20.88 -0.32
N ARG A 61 8.67 21.44 -1.02
CA ARG A 61 7.33 21.65 -0.48
C ARG A 61 6.59 20.34 -0.23
N LEU A 62 6.65 19.41 -1.19
CA LEU A 62 6.03 18.10 -1.08
C LEU A 62 6.67 17.29 0.07
N SER A 63 8.00 17.32 0.19
CA SER A 63 8.74 16.67 1.27
C SER A 63 8.23 17.10 2.64
N GLN A 64 8.11 18.41 2.88
CA GLN A 64 7.56 18.95 4.15
C GLN A 64 6.11 18.51 4.41
N GLN A 65 5.29 18.40 3.37
CA GLN A 65 3.91 17.94 3.50
C GLN A 65 3.84 16.44 3.80
N VAL A 66 4.71 15.64 3.18
CA VAL A 66 4.83 14.20 3.45
C VAL A 66 5.30 13.97 4.88
N ASP A 67 6.26 14.74 5.38
CA ASP A 67 6.70 14.67 6.78
C ASP A 67 5.55 14.92 7.77
N GLN A 68 4.73 15.94 7.49
CA GLN A 68 3.54 16.24 8.30
C GLN A 68 2.52 15.10 8.25
N LEU A 69 2.28 14.53 7.06
CA LEU A 69 1.38 13.40 6.88
C LEU A 69 1.88 12.16 7.63
N LEU A 70 3.18 11.85 7.56
CA LEU A 70 3.80 10.72 8.25
C LEU A 70 3.76 10.92 9.77
N ALA A 71 3.96 12.15 10.24
CA ALA A 71 3.83 12.51 11.66
C ALA A 71 2.38 12.34 12.16
N TRP A 72 1.39 12.77 11.37
CA TRP A 72 -0.02 12.50 11.68
C TRP A 72 -0.32 11.00 11.68
N HIS A 73 0.15 10.27 10.67
CA HIS A 73 -0.13 8.85 10.50
C HIS A 73 0.46 8.01 11.66
N CYS A 74 1.71 8.28 12.06
CA CYS A 74 2.32 7.57 13.18
C CYS A 74 1.69 7.93 14.54
N GLN A 75 1.15 9.13 14.71
CA GLN A 75 0.54 9.58 15.96
C GLN A 75 -0.92 9.16 16.08
N SER A 76 -1.66 9.16 14.97
CA SER A 76 -3.12 9.00 14.94
C SER A 76 -3.54 7.63 14.42
N GLU A 77 -3.02 7.18 13.27
CA GLU A 77 -3.48 5.96 12.61
C GLU A 77 -2.77 4.69 13.11
N LEU A 78 -1.45 4.70 13.28
CA LEU A 78 -0.73 3.51 13.76
C LEU A 78 -1.25 2.95 15.10
N PRO A 79 -1.58 3.75 16.13
CA PRO A 79 -2.18 3.23 17.35
C PRO A 79 -3.55 2.55 17.11
N GLN A 80 -4.35 3.09 16.19
CA GLN A 80 -5.64 2.49 15.81
C GLN A 80 -5.42 1.17 15.06
N TYR A 81 -4.41 1.08 14.20
CA TYR A 81 -4.08 -0.16 13.49
C TYR A 81 -3.59 -1.24 14.45
N THR A 82 -2.77 -0.90 15.46
CA THR A 82 -2.40 -1.84 16.53
C THR A 82 -3.65 -2.37 17.25
N GLN A 83 -4.59 -1.50 17.62
CA GLN A 83 -5.84 -1.92 18.27
C GLN A 83 -6.71 -2.81 17.36
N TRP A 84 -6.78 -2.50 16.07
CA TRP A 84 -7.49 -3.31 15.08
C TRP A 84 -6.86 -4.70 14.94
N LEU A 85 -5.52 -4.79 14.91
CA LEU A 85 -4.80 -6.07 14.91
C LEU A 85 -5.03 -6.88 16.19
N ASP A 86 -5.12 -6.23 17.36
CA ASP A 86 -5.50 -6.90 18.62
C ASP A 86 -6.91 -7.52 18.55
N GLN A 87 -7.86 -6.82 17.92
CA GLN A 87 -9.21 -7.34 17.71
C GLN A 87 -9.20 -8.51 16.73
N LEU A 88 -8.49 -8.38 15.62
CA LEU A 88 -8.32 -9.44 14.62
C LEU A 88 -7.73 -10.71 15.27
N ARG A 89 -6.70 -10.55 16.10
CA ARG A 89 -6.09 -11.64 16.87
C ARG A 89 -7.09 -12.39 17.76
N ASN A 90 -8.02 -11.67 18.39
CA ASN A 90 -9.08 -12.30 19.20
C ASN A 90 -10.10 -13.04 18.33
N HIS A 91 -10.44 -12.49 17.17
CA HIS A 91 -11.37 -13.12 16.24
C HIS A 91 -10.81 -14.43 15.65
N ILE A 92 -9.51 -14.48 15.30
CA ILE A 92 -8.89 -15.70 14.76
C ILE A 92 -8.84 -16.86 15.77
N ALA A 93 -8.90 -16.56 17.08
CA ALA A 93 -8.96 -17.56 18.14
C ALA A 93 -10.34 -18.24 18.22
N THR A 94 -11.38 -17.63 17.63
CA THR A 94 -12.73 -18.18 17.59
C THR A 94 -12.90 -19.04 16.34
N THR A 95 -13.45 -20.25 16.49
CA THR A 95 -13.73 -21.16 15.36
C THR A 95 -15.11 -21.79 15.55
N PRO A 96 -16.01 -21.75 14.55
CA PRO A 96 -15.85 -21.13 13.22
C PRO A 96 -15.89 -19.59 13.29
N ILE A 97 -15.15 -18.92 12.39
CA ILE A 97 -15.31 -17.48 12.16
C ILE A 97 -16.54 -17.23 11.28
N GLN A 98 -17.26 -16.15 11.56
CA GLN A 98 -18.45 -15.74 10.82
C GLN A 98 -18.08 -14.68 9.77
N SER A 99 -18.76 -14.71 8.63
CA SER A 99 -18.52 -13.78 7.52
C SER A 99 -18.73 -12.32 7.90
N GLU A 100 -19.70 -12.07 8.79
CA GLU A 100 -20.06 -10.77 9.32
C GLU A 100 -18.93 -10.16 10.15
N THR A 101 -18.19 -11.00 10.89
CA THR A 101 -16.98 -10.58 11.61
C THR A 101 -15.92 -10.11 10.64
N VAL A 102 -15.67 -10.86 9.57
CA VAL A 102 -14.66 -10.51 8.54
C VAL A 102 -15.07 -9.26 7.76
N LEU A 103 -16.37 -9.09 7.48
CA LEU A 103 -16.90 -7.91 6.82
C LEU A 103 -16.72 -6.66 7.69
N ALA A 104 -17.03 -6.73 8.99
CA ALA A 104 -16.83 -5.63 9.92
C ALA A 104 -15.34 -5.20 10.02
N GLN A 105 -14.41 -6.16 9.96
CA GLN A 105 -12.98 -5.84 9.93
C GLN A 105 -12.55 -5.17 8.62
N GLN A 106 -13.16 -5.55 7.48
CA GLN A 106 -12.94 -4.85 6.21
C GLN A 106 -13.49 -3.43 6.23
N ASP A 107 -14.68 -3.20 6.80
CA ASP A 107 -15.26 -1.87 6.92
C ASP A 107 -14.36 -0.94 7.76
N ALA A 108 -13.83 -1.42 8.89
CA ALA A 108 -12.89 -0.66 9.70
C ALA A 108 -11.60 -0.29 8.93
N LEU A 109 -11.11 -1.16 8.05
CA LEU A 109 -9.99 -0.87 7.15
C LEU A 109 -10.35 0.19 6.11
N PHE A 110 -11.55 0.14 5.52
CA PHE A 110 -12.01 1.17 4.59
C PHE A 110 -12.19 2.52 5.26
N ASP A 111 -12.70 2.57 6.50
CA ASP A 111 -12.79 3.81 7.27
C ASP A 111 -11.40 4.44 7.54
N ALA A 112 -10.37 3.61 7.76
CA ALA A 112 -8.99 4.08 7.89
C ALA A 112 -8.45 4.69 6.59
N ILE A 113 -8.74 4.04 5.45
CA ILE A 113 -8.39 4.57 4.13
C ILE A 113 -9.09 5.91 3.90
N ASP A 114 -10.37 6.04 4.26
CA ASP A 114 -11.12 7.29 4.09
C ASP A 114 -10.52 8.44 4.93
N ARG A 115 -10.10 8.18 6.17
CA ARG A 115 -9.39 9.18 7.00
C ARG A 115 -8.06 9.60 6.37
N LEU A 116 -7.28 8.65 5.87
CA LEU A 116 -6.02 8.94 5.18
C LEU A 116 -6.24 9.78 3.90
N LEU A 117 -7.27 9.45 3.12
CA LEU A 117 -7.62 10.20 1.90
C LEU A 117 -8.06 11.64 2.22
N ILE A 118 -8.76 11.84 3.34
CA ILE A 118 -9.10 13.18 3.82
C ILE A 118 -7.82 13.94 4.22
N GLU A 119 -6.92 13.31 4.98
CA GLU A 119 -5.69 13.96 5.47
C GLU A 119 -4.72 14.35 4.33
N ILE A 120 -4.60 13.53 3.29
CA ILE A 120 -3.70 13.83 2.16
C ILE A 120 -4.27 14.90 1.20
N THR A 121 -5.58 15.15 1.24
CA THR A 121 -6.27 16.01 0.27
C THR A 121 -5.70 17.44 0.19
N PRO A 122 -5.43 18.16 1.30
CA PRO A 122 -4.89 19.52 1.24
C PRO A 122 -3.54 19.59 0.51
N ALA A 123 -2.61 18.67 0.85
CA ALA A 123 -1.29 18.61 0.24
C ALA A 123 -1.38 18.28 -1.26
N THR A 124 -2.19 17.28 -1.63
CA THR A 124 -2.43 16.94 -3.03
C THR A 124 -3.04 18.10 -3.80
N THR A 125 -4.01 18.81 -3.22
CA THR A 125 -4.67 19.95 -3.86
C THR A 125 -3.70 21.10 -4.10
N GLU A 126 -2.85 21.41 -3.13
CA GLU A 126 -1.82 22.46 -3.25
C GLU A 126 -0.83 22.14 -4.39
N LEU A 127 -0.31 20.89 -4.42
CA LEU A 127 0.60 20.44 -5.48
C LEU A 127 -0.06 20.53 -6.86
N LEU A 128 -1.28 19.99 -7.00
CA LEU A 128 -2.00 19.96 -8.28
C LEU A 128 -2.36 21.37 -8.78
N ALA A 129 -2.66 22.32 -7.89
CA ALA A 129 -2.92 23.71 -8.24
C ALA A 129 -1.67 24.41 -8.80
N GLY A 130 -0.48 24.02 -8.31
CA GLY A 130 0.80 24.60 -8.67
C GLY A 130 1.44 24.05 -9.94
N LEU A 131 0.83 23.07 -10.61
CA LEU A 131 1.41 22.46 -11.80
C LEU A 131 1.44 23.43 -12.99
N THR A 132 2.49 23.34 -13.80
CA THR A 132 2.54 23.98 -15.12
C THR A 132 1.74 23.16 -16.15
N ASP A 133 1.43 23.76 -17.31
CA ASP A 133 0.76 23.01 -18.38
C ASP A 133 1.62 21.83 -18.88
N SER A 134 2.94 22.01 -18.98
CA SER A 134 3.87 20.93 -19.35
C SER A 134 3.89 19.80 -18.32
N GLN A 135 3.75 20.10 -17.03
CA GLN A 135 3.65 19.09 -15.97
C GLN A 135 2.32 18.32 -16.05
N VAL A 136 1.22 18.98 -16.43
CA VAL A 136 -0.08 18.32 -16.67
C VAL A 136 -0.02 17.41 -17.90
N GLU A 137 0.68 17.83 -18.96
CA GLU A 137 0.94 16.98 -20.14
C GLU A 137 1.78 15.75 -19.78
N ALA A 138 2.90 15.93 -19.06
CA ALA A 138 3.73 14.82 -18.58
C ALA A 138 2.93 13.83 -17.71
N LEU A 139 2.10 14.33 -16.79
CA LEU A 139 1.21 13.49 -15.99
C LEU A 139 0.28 12.64 -16.87
N ALA A 140 -0.30 13.22 -17.92
CA ALA A 140 -1.19 12.51 -18.82
C ALA A 140 -0.46 11.41 -19.61
N GLU A 141 0.77 11.69 -20.06
CA GLU A 141 1.64 10.73 -20.74
C GLU A 141 2.01 9.56 -19.80
N THR A 142 2.56 9.84 -18.61
CA THR A 142 2.89 8.78 -17.65
C THR A 142 1.66 7.97 -17.23
N MET A 143 0.50 8.60 -17.07
CA MET A 143 -0.75 7.89 -16.80
C MET A 143 -1.17 6.94 -17.93
N ALA A 144 -0.87 7.27 -19.19
CA ALA A 144 -1.15 6.40 -20.33
C ALA A 144 -0.14 5.24 -20.40
N GLU A 145 1.15 5.52 -20.24
CA GLU A 145 2.21 4.50 -20.23
C GLU A 145 2.00 3.45 -19.13
N LYS A 146 1.85 3.89 -17.88
CA LYS A 146 1.63 2.99 -16.73
C LYS A 146 0.33 2.20 -16.85
N ARG A 147 -0.67 2.72 -17.55
CA ARG A 147 -1.91 1.97 -17.82
C ARG A 147 -1.64 0.84 -18.80
N GLN A 148 -0.94 1.11 -19.89
CA GLN A 148 -0.59 0.08 -20.88
C GLN A 148 0.23 -1.04 -20.23
N GLU A 149 1.28 -0.69 -19.48
CA GLU A 149 2.11 -1.67 -18.76
C GLU A 149 1.27 -2.58 -17.85
N ARG A 150 0.33 -2.00 -17.11
CA ARG A 150 -0.52 -2.74 -16.17
C ARG A 150 -1.59 -3.56 -16.87
N GLU A 151 -2.12 -3.10 -18.01
CA GLU A 151 -3.03 -3.88 -18.85
C GLU A 151 -2.30 -5.09 -19.42
N GLU A 152 -1.07 -4.94 -19.93
CA GLU A 152 -0.24 -6.04 -20.41
C GLU A 152 0.13 -7.06 -19.30
N GLU A 153 0.34 -6.58 -18.06
CA GLU A 153 0.63 -7.44 -16.90
C GLU A 153 -0.60 -8.22 -16.42
N LEU A 154 -1.77 -7.57 -16.38
CA LEU A 154 -2.96 -8.08 -15.66
C LEU A 154 -4.05 -8.64 -16.59
N LEU A 155 -4.03 -8.27 -17.87
CA LEU A 155 -4.91 -8.80 -18.89
C LEU A 155 -4.10 -9.71 -19.82
N SER A 156 -4.66 -10.86 -20.16
CA SER A 156 -4.13 -11.72 -21.24
C SER A 156 -5.22 -11.87 -22.29
N GLU A 157 -4.81 -11.98 -23.56
CA GLU A 157 -5.70 -12.35 -24.65
C GLU A 157 -6.20 -13.79 -24.49
N ASP A 158 -5.49 -14.65 -23.75
CA ASP A 158 -5.93 -15.99 -23.37
C ASP A 158 -6.70 -15.94 -22.04
N PRO A 159 -8.03 -16.20 -22.05
CA PRO A 159 -8.84 -16.21 -20.83
C PRO A 159 -8.38 -17.23 -19.79
N GLN A 160 -7.82 -18.37 -20.23
CA GLN A 160 -7.34 -19.41 -19.34
C GLN A 160 -6.07 -18.96 -18.62
N GLU A 161 -5.09 -18.42 -19.36
CA GLU A 161 -3.88 -17.84 -18.77
C GLU A 161 -4.23 -16.70 -17.80
N GLN A 162 -5.20 -15.86 -18.16
CA GLN A 162 -5.66 -14.78 -17.30
C GLN A 162 -6.24 -15.29 -15.97
N LEU A 163 -7.08 -16.34 -16.02
CA LEU A 163 -7.64 -16.98 -14.84
C LEU A 163 -6.53 -17.56 -13.94
N GLU A 164 -5.56 -18.26 -14.52
CA GLU A 164 -4.44 -18.87 -13.79
C GLU A 164 -3.57 -17.81 -13.11
N LYS A 165 -3.18 -16.74 -13.82
CA LYS A 165 -2.42 -15.62 -13.23
C LYS A 165 -3.19 -14.93 -12.11
N ARG A 166 -4.51 -14.77 -12.25
CA ARG A 166 -5.36 -14.18 -11.20
C ARG A 166 -5.43 -15.08 -9.97
N GLU A 167 -5.56 -16.39 -10.17
CA GLU A 167 -5.59 -17.38 -9.09
C GLU A 167 -4.26 -17.40 -8.33
N GLU A 168 -3.14 -17.46 -9.05
CA GLU A 168 -1.80 -17.53 -8.46
C GLU A 168 -1.53 -16.33 -7.53
N ARG A 169 -1.85 -15.11 -7.97
CA ARG A 169 -1.70 -13.91 -7.11
C ARG A 169 -2.53 -13.97 -5.83
N VAL A 170 -3.70 -14.61 -5.87
CA VAL A 170 -4.54 -14.78 -4.67
C VAL A 170 -3.95 -15.85 -3.76
N ARG A 171 -3.44 -16.94 -4.35
CA ARG A 171 -2.75 -18.01 -3.62
C ARG A 171 -1.50 -17.50 -2.92
N GLU A 172 -0.60 -16.79 -3.61
CA GLU A 172 0.62 -16.23 -3.02
C GLU A 172 0.31 -15.30 -1.83
N ARG A 173 -0.74 -14.47 -1.95
CA ARG A 173 -1.20 -13.62 -0.85
C ARG A 173 -1.74 -14.43 0.32
N ALA A 174 -2.53 -15.47 0.05
CA ALA A 174 -3.04 -16.34 1.10
C ALA A 174 -1.90 -17.14 1.78
N GLU A 175 -0.90 -17.57 1.02
CA GLU A 175 0.27 -18.32 1.52
C GLU A 175 1.15 -17.48 2.44
N ARG A 176 1.28 -16.18 2.18
CA ARG A 176 1.95 -15.26 3.11
C ARG A 176 1.32 -15.29 4.52
N TRP A 177 -0.01 -15.34 4.59
CA TRP A 177 -0.75 -15.24 5.86
C TRP A 177 -1.08 -16.59 6.52
N LEU A 178 -1.25 -17.65 5.73
CA LEU A 178 -1.65 -18.97 6.22
C LEU A 178 -0.52 -20.00 6.15
N GLY A 179 0.60 -19.69 5.51
CA GLY A 179 1.58 -20.68 5.10
C GLY A 179 1.09 -21.54 3.92
N PRO A 180 1.73 -22.67 3.62
CA PRO A 180 1.38 -23.51 2.48
C PRO A 180 -0.10 -23.90 2.48
N LEU A 181 -0.79 -23.71 1.35
CA LEU A 181 -2.23 -24.00 1.26
C LEU A 181 -2.51 -25.50 1.18
N MET A 182 -3.66 -25.90 1.73
CA MET A 182 -4.22 -27.24 1.60
C MET A 182 -4.99 -27.40 0.28
N PRO A 183 -5.21 -28.62 -0.22
CA PRO A 183 -6.03 -28.84 -1.43
C PRO A 183 -7.42 -28.22 -1.37
N THR A 184 -8.05 -28.22 -0.18
CA THR A 184 -9.35 -27.58 0.06
C THR A 184 -9.29 -26.06 -0.09
N GLN A 185 -8.26 -25.41 0.46
CA GLN A 185 -8.05 -23.97 0.32
C GLN A 185 -7.76 -23.56 -1.13
N ARG A 186 -6.99 -24.36 -1.87
CA ARG A 186 -6.77 -24.13 -3.31
C ARG A 186 -8.08 -24.20 -4.09
N ALA A 187 -8.94 -25.20 -3.81
CA ALA A 187 -10.24 -25.31 -4.45
C ALA A 187 -11.17 -24.12 -4.13
N ILE A 188 -11.14 -23.63 -2.89
CA ILE A 188 -11.88 -22.42 -2.47
C ILE A 188 -11.42 -21.20 -3.30
N ILE A 189 -10.10 -21.00 -3.44
CA ILE A 189 -9.55 -19.87 -4.22
C ILE A 189 -9.89 -20.00 -5.70
N ALA A 190 -9.77 -21.20 -6.28
CA ALA A 190 -10.10 -21.44 -7.69
C ALA A 190 -11.57 -21.14 -7.98
N GLN A 191 -12.49 -21.60 -7.11
CA GLN A 191 -13.92 -21.31 -7.25
C GLN A 191 -14.20 -19.80 -7.13
N TRP A 192 -13.68 -19.16 -6.07
CA TRP A 192 -13.86 -17.72 -5.90
C TRP A 192 -13.32 -16.93 -7.09
N ASN A 193 -12.16 -17.31 -7.63
CA ASN A 193 -11.53 -16.65 -8.76
C ASN A 193 -12.37 -16.79 -10.05
N ALA A 194 -12.95 -17.96 -10.31
CA ALA A 194 -13.86 -18.19 -11.43
C ALA A 194 -15.10 -17.30 -11.37
N ASP A 195 -15.61 -17.02 -10.16
CA ASP A 195 -16.82 -16.22 -9.94
C ASP A 195 -16.61 -14.70 -10.07
N ARG A 196 -15.36 -14.22 -10.23
CA ARG A 196 -15.04 -12.78 -10.27
C ARG A 196 -15.48 -12.08 -11.55
N GLY A 197 -15.74 -12.81 -12.63
CA GLY A 197 -16.11 -12.23 -13.92
C GLY A 197 -15.15 -11.14 -14.41
N ARG A 198 -15.71 -10.01 -14.87
CA ARG A 198 -14.99 -8.88 -15.51
C ARG A 198 -14.43 -7.83 -14.54
N GLN A 199 -14.18 -8.19 -13.28
CA GLN A 199 -13.76 -7.23 -12.25
C GLN A 199 -12.47 -6.46 -12.60
N THR A 200 -11.50 -7.11 -13.24
CA THR A 200 -10.24 -6.44 -13.62
C THR A 200 -10.46 -5.40 -14.71
N GLU A 201 -11.27 -5.74 -15.72
CA GLU A 201 -11.63 -4.86 -16.82
C GLU A 201 -12.42 -3.64 -16.31
N ILE A 202 -13.43 -3.87 -15.46
CA ILE A 202 -14.23 -2.80 -14.82
C ILE A 202 -13.33 -1.87 -13.99
N TRP A 203 -12.33 -2.43 -13.30
CA TRP A 203 -11.35 -1.62 -12.57
C TRP A 203 -10.54 -0.72 -13.52
N PHE A 204 -10.00 -1.24 -14.62
CA PHE A 204 -9.26 -0.41 -15.59
C PHE A 204 -10.13 0.68 -16.21
N GLU A 205 -11.33 0.34 -16.68
CA GLU A 205 -12.28 1.30 -17.24
C GLU A 205 -12.63 2.40 -16.23
N GLY A 206 -12.91 2.02 -14.98
CA GLY A 206 -13.19 2.99 -13.93
C GLY A 206 -11.99 3.88 -13.63
N ARG A 207 -10.77 3.33 -13.61
CA ARG A 207 -9.54 4.13 -13.40
C ARG A 207 -9.37 5.15 -14.52
N ALA A 208 -9.62 4.75 -15.78
CA ALA A 208 -9.55 5.66 -16.93
C ALA A 208 -10.56 6.81 -16.83
N ARG A 209 -11.80 6.54 -16.38
CA ARG A 209 -12.82 7.59 -16.14
C ARG A 209 -12.37 8.58 -15.08
N TRP A 210 -11.82 8.09 -13.97
CA TRP A 210 -11.30 8.95 -12.90
C TRP A 210 -10.11 9.80 -13.37
N GLN A 211 -9.16 9.21 -14.10
CA GLN A 211 -8.01 9.94 -14.65
C GLN A 211 -8.44 11.03 -15.64
N ALA A 212 -9.42 10.74 -16.51
CA ALA A 212 -9.98 11.73 -17.41
C ALA A 212 -10.62 12.91 -16.66
N ALA A 213 -11.36 12.64 -15.57
CA ALA A 213 -11.95 13.67 -14.73
C ALA A 213 -10.89 14.50 -13.97
N LEU A 214 -9.80 13.89 -13.54
CA LEU A 214 -8.66 14.60 -12.96
C LEU A 214 -7.99 15.54 -13.99
N LEU A 215 -7.67 15.02 -15.18
CA LEU A 215 -7.04 15.83 -16.24
C LEU A 215 -7.95 16.97 -16.69
N ASP A 216 -9.27 16.76 -16.70
CA ASP A 216 -10.24 17.84 -16.94
C ASP A 216 -10.22 18.90 -15.84
N ALA A 217 -10.14 18.50 -14.56
CA ALA A 217 -9.99 19.44 -13.46
C ALA A 217 -8.71 20.27 -13.54
N LEU A 218 -7.60 19.66 -13.99
CA LEU A 218 -6.30 20.32 -14.13
C LEU A 218 -6.25 21.40 -15.22
N LYS A 219 -7.10 21.31 -16.25
CA LYS A 219 -7.24 22.37 -17.27
C LYS A 219 -7.73 23.70 -16.68
N ASP A 220 -8.51 23.60 -15.62
CA ASP A 220 -9.19 24.72 -14.97
C ASP A 220 -8.66 24.99 -13.56
N ARG A 221 -7.41 24.61 -13.27
CA ARG A 221 -6.83 24.62 -11.91
C ARG A 221 -6.70 25.99 -11.24
N ALA A 222 -6.81 27.07 -12.02
CA ALA A 222 -6.85 28.43 -11.51
C ALA A 222 -8.26 28.89 -11.05
N LYS A 223 -9.31 28.09 -11.30
CA LYS A 223 -10.69 28.47 -10.91
C LYS A 223 -10.89 28.33 -9.40
N PRO A 224 -11.73 29.19 -8.78
CA PRO A 224 -11.96 29.16 -7.33
C PRO A 224 -12.54 27.85 -6.78
N ASP A 225 -13.21 27.06 -7.62
CA ASP A 225 -13.82 25.77 -7.26
C ASP A 225 -12.85 24.58 -7.40
N PHE A 226 -11.62 24.79 -7.90
CA PHE A 226 -10.65 23.72 -8.10
C PHE A 226 -10.37 22.88 -6.84
N PRO A 227 -10.14 23.47 -5.65
CA PRO A 227 -9.93 22.68 -4.44
C PRO A 227 -11.06 21.71 -4.12
N GLU A 228 -12.31 22.16 -4.31
CA GLU A 228 -13.49 21.31 -4.07
C GLU A 228 -13.59 20.19 -5.12
N ARG A 229 -13.25 20.46 -6.39
CA ARG A 229 -13.20 19.44 -7.45
C ARG A 229 -12.20 18.34 -7.13
N ILE A 230 -11.00 18.69 -6.67
CA ILE A 230 -9.96 17.72 -6.26
C ILE A 230 -10.42 16.93 -5.03
N ARG A 231 -10.97 17.61 -4.01
CA ARG A 231 -11.52 16.94 -2.82
C ARG A 231 -12.59 15.91 -3.21
N GLN A 232 -13.48 16.23 -4.13
CA GLN A 232 -14.51 15.29 -4.61
C GLN A 232 -13.90 14.11 -5.39
N LEU A 233 -12.92 14.35 -6.26
CA LEU A 233 -12.21 13.27 -6.97
C LEU A 233 -11.55 12.27 -6.01
N ILE A 234 -10.98 12.76 -4.91
CA ILE A 234 -10.31 11.93 -3.90
C ILE A 234 -11.34 11.21 -3.02
N THR A 235 -12.26 11.96 -2.39
CA THR A 235 -13.17 11.44 -1.37
C THR A 235 -14.43 10.75 -1.91
N ASN A 236 -14.79 11.00 -3.16
CA ASN A 236 -15.93 10.34 -3.84
C ASN A 236 -15.46 9.47 -5.02
N ASN A 237 -14.33 8.78 -4.83
CA ASN A 237 -13.62 8.05 -5.89
C ASN A 237 -14.52 7.09 -6.68
N SER A 238 -15.35 6.29 -6.01
CA SER A 238 -16.20 5.29 -6.65
C SER A 238 -17.20 5.90 -7.63
N ALA A 239 -17.78 7.07 -7.32
CA ALA A 239 -18.69 7.77 -8.21
C ALA A 239 -17.98 8.24 -9.49
N TYR A 240 -16.77 8.78 -9.38
CA TYR A 240 -15.97 9.21 -10.53
C TYR A 240 -15.46 8.06 -11.40
N ARG A 241 -15.37 6.84 -10.85
CA ARG A 241 -15.05 5.61 -11.62
C ARG A 241 -16.26 5.04 -12.35
N GLY A 242 -17.46 5.54 -12.05
CA GLY A 242 -18.71 5.20 -12.73
C GLY A 242 -19.49 4.08 -12.07
N GLU A 243 -20.76 3.96 -12.50
CA GLU A 243 -21.74 3.08 -11.87
C GLU A 243 -21.35 1.60 -11.87
N GLU A 244 -20.77 1.11 -12.98
CA GLU A 244 -20.34 -0.29 -13.07
C GLU A 244 -19.24 -0.62 -12.05
N TYR A 245 -18.31 0.30 -11.80
CA TYR A 245 -17.28 0.14 -10.77
C TYR A 245 -17.89 0.15 -9.36
N ARG A 246 -18.87 1.02 -9.11
CA ARG A 246 -19.58 1.08 -7.81
C ARG A 246 -20.30 -0.24 -7.51
N LEU A 247 -21.08 -0.74 -8.48
CA LEU A 247 -21.79 -2.02 -8.33
C LEU A 247 -20.82 -3.20 -8.17
N MET A 248 -19.70 -3.19 -8.91
CA MET A 248 -18.63 -4.18 -8.75
C MET A 248 -18.05 -4.17 -7.34
N LEU A 249 -17.84 -2.99 -6.75
CA LEU A 249 -17.35 -2.87 -5.38
C LEU A 249 -18.36 -3.40 -4.35
N GLU A 250 -19.64 -3.12 -4.53
CA GLU A 250 -20.74 -3.60 -3.67
C GLU A 250 -20.85 -5.13 -3.64
N GLN A 251 -20.55 -5.79 -4.76
CA GLN A 251 -20.56 -7.24 -4.86
C GLN A 251 -19.24 -7.88 -4.39
N SER A 252 -18.09 -7.26 -4.72
CA SER A 252 -16.78 -7.86 -4.45
C SER A 252 -16.39 -7.82 -2.97
N ARG A 253 -16.86 -6.84 -2.19
CA ARG A 253 -16.60 -6.75 -0.74
C ARG A 253 -17.14 -7.96 0.04
N PRO A 254 -18.44 -8.30 -0.01
CA PRO A 254 -18.95 -9.49 0.68
C PRO A 254 -18.35 -10.79 0.11
N ALA A 255 -18.08 -10.86 -1.19
CA ALA A 255 -17.42 -12.03 -1.78
C ALA A 255 -15.99 -12.23 -1.24
N MET A 256 -15.23 -11.16 -1.01
CA MET A 256 -13.90 -11.21 -0.38
C MET A 256 -14.01 -11.62 1.10
N ALA A 257 -15.00 -11.09 1.83
CA ALA A 257 -15.27 -11.51 3.22
C ALA A 257 -15.54 -13.01 3.30
N GLN A 258 -16.33 -13.54 2.37
CA GLN A 258 -16.64 -14.96 2.30
C GLN A 258 -15.40 -15.80 1.97
N LEU A 259 -14.59 -15.39 0.99
CA LEU A 259 -13.32 -16.06 0.68
C LEU A 259 -12.43 -16.20 1.92
N ILE A 260 -12.18 -15.09 2.63
CA ILE A 260 -11.34 -15.08 3.84
C ILE A 260 -11.95 -15.99 4.91
N THR A 261 -13.27 -15.94 5.10
CA THR A 261 -14.01 -16.79 6.05
C THR A 261 -13.82 -18.27 5.75
N ASP A 262 -13.98 -18.67 4.49
CA ASP A 262 -13.86 -20.06 4.06
C ASP A 262 -12.41 -20.55 4.19
N LEU A 263 -11.43 -19.73 3.82
CA LEU A 263 -10.01 -20.04 3.98
C LEU A 263 -9.62 -20.24 5.45
N MET A 264 -10.10 -19.37 6.34
CA MET A 264 -9.86 -19.48 7.77
C MET A 264 -10.56 -20.69 8.38
N ASN A 265 -11.81 -20.96 8.01
CA ASN A 265 -12.53 -22.14 8.51
C ASN A 265 -11.95 -23.46 7.98
N ALA A 266 -11.29 -23.45 6.82
CA ALA A 266 -10.53 -24.57 6.29
C ALA A 266 -9.09 -24.68 6.83
N ALA A 267 -8.62 -23.71 7.61
CA ALA A 267 -7.23 -23.66 8.08
C ALA A 267 -6.92 -24.71 9.16
N THR A 268 -5.74 -25.30 9.07
CA THR A 268 -5.23 -26.25 10.08
C THR A 268 -4.82 -25.52 11.37
N PRO A 269 -4.61 -26.26 12.50
CA PRO A 269 -4.07 -25.65 13.72
C PRO A 269 -2.73 -24.92 13.50
N ASP A 270 -1.83 -25.50 12.70
CA ASP A 270 -0.52 -24.90 12.41
C ASP A 270 -0.66 -23.62 11.58
N GLN A 271 -1.54 -23.60 10.57
CA GLN A 271 -1.82 -22.40 9.77
C GLN A 271 -2.43 -21.28 10.63
N ARG A 272 -3.20 -21.62 11.67
CA ARG A 272 -3.75 -20.63 12.62
C ARG A 272 -2.71 -20.08 13.59
N VAL A 273 -1.69 -20.87 13.94
CA VAL A 273 -0.54 -20.38 14.70
C VAL A 273 0.26 -19.43 13.80
N HIS A 274 0.59 -19.84 12.58
CA HIS A 274 1.30 -19.00 11.60
C HIS A 274 0.59 -17.66 11.37
N LEU A 275 -0.73 -17.68 11.13
CA LEU A 275 -1.53 -16.46 10.97
C LEU A 275 -1.44 -15.52 12.18
N ARG A 276 -1.45 -16.09 13.39
CA ARG A 276 -1.31 -15.30 14.62
C ARG A 276 0.08 -14.67 14.72
N ASP A 277 1.11 -15.42 14.39
CA ASP A 277 2.50 -14.94 14.43
C ASP A 277 2.71 -13.81 13.40
N GLU A 278 2.14 -13.91 12.20
CA GLU A 278 2.15 -12.83 11.20
C GLU A 278 1.41 -11.57 11.69
N ILE A 279 0.26 -11.73 12.36
CA ILE A 279 -0.49 -10.60 12.95
C ILE A 279 0.32 -9.96 14.08
N ASP A 280 0.92 -10.77 14.97
CA ASP A 280 1.73 -10.28 16.09
C ASP A 280 2.99 -9.56 15.59
N SER A 281 3.65 -10.07 14.54
CA SER A 281 4.80 -9.41 13.92
C SER A 281 4.41 -8.06 13.29
N LEU A 282 3.30 -8.00 12.53
CA LEU A 282 2.85 -6.74 11.94
C LEU A 282 2.42 -5.73 13.02
N ARG A 283 1.83 -6.21 14.10
CA ARG A 283 1.45 -5.40 15.26
C ARG A 283 2.69 -4.79 15.94
N GLU A 284 3.74 -5.59 16.16
CA GLU A 284 5.02 -5.12 16.72
C GLU A 284 5.70 -4.09 15.80
N ASP A 285 5.64 -4.29 14.49
CA ASP A 285 6.12 -3.32 13.50
C ASP A 285 5.40 -1.98 13.66
N PHE A 286 4.06 -1.99 13.70
CA PHE A 286 3.28 -0.77 13.89
C PHE A 286 3.52 -0.12 15.25
N GLU A 287 3.67 -0.90 16.34
CA GLU A 287 4.03 -0.37 17.65
C GLU A 287 5.39 0.34 17.63
N THR A 288 6.38 -0.24 16.96
CA THR A 288 7.72 0.33 16.81
C THR A 288 7.73 1.62 15.97
N LEU A 289 6.78 1.76 15.05
CA LEU A 289 6.66 2.91 14.15
C LEU A 289 5.83 4.07 14.73
N ARG A 290 5.16 3.86 15.87
CA ARG A 290 4.41 4.93 16.55
C ARG A 290 5.35 6.07 16.93
N CYS A 291 4.89 7.30 16.76
CA CYS A 291 5.66 8.45 17.18
C CYS A 291 5.63 8.59 18.71
N ASP A 292 6.81 8.45 19.33
CA ASP A 292 7.02 8.85 20.72
C ASP A 292 6.84 10.37 20.81
N GLN A 293 6.08 10.85 21.80
CA GLN A 293 5.82 12.29 22.04
C GLN A 293 7.08 13.13 22.36
N ARG A 294 8.30 12.60 22.17
CA ARG A 294 9.57 13.21 22.60
C ARG A 294 10.53 13.65 21.49
N HIS A 295 10.17 13.53 20.21
CA HIS A 295 10.99 14.10 19.14
C HIS A 295 10.15 14.89 18.14
N PRO A 296 10.06 16.23 18.27
CA PRO A 296 9.74 17.06 17.13
C PRO A 296 10.87 16.86 16.10
N THR A 297 10.48 16.63 14.85
CA THR A 297 11.35 16.55 13.68
C THR A 297 12.41 17.66 13.73
N ALA A 298 13.67 17.27 13.52
CA ALA A 298 14.78 18.20 13.46
C ALA A 298 14.60 19.15 12.25
N ALA A 299 14.92 20.42 12.49
CA ALA A 299 14.87 21.54 11.56
C ALA A 299 15.78 21.39 10.33
#